data_AF-A0A5J4TEU6-F1
#
_entry.id   AF-A0A5J4TEU6-F1
#
_cell.length_a   1.000
_cell.length_b   1.000
_cell.length_c   1.000
_cell.angle_alpha   90.00
_cell.angle_beta   90.00
_cell.angle_gamma   90.00
#
_symmetry.space_group_name_H-M   'P 1'
#
loop_
_entity.id
_entity.type
_entity.pdbx_description
1 polymer ?
#
loop_
_entity_poly.entity_id
_entity_poly.type
_entity_poly.pdbx_seq_one_letter_code
_entity_poly.pdbx_strand_id
1 'polypeptide(L)' 'MDQDEDQFMFENFKKVTETDPKPLPLHYPESMRNLILRMLVKDPRQRITIKDIMQTPEIIANLAKK' A
#
# COMPACT_ATOMS: atom_id res chain seq x y z
N MET A 1 -25.10 -20.13 -4.15
CA MET A 1 -23.78 -19.51 -3.96
C MET A 1 -22.90 -20.60 -3.42
N ASP A 2 -21.82 -20.90 -4.13
CA ASP A 2 -20.98 -22.07 -3.86
C ASP A 2 -20.12 -21.78 -2.63
N GLN A 3 -20.10 -22.70 -1.66
CA GLN A 3 -19.39 -22.53 -0.37
C GLN A 3 -17.90 -22.17 -0.55
N ASP A 4 -17.30 -22.56 -1.66
CA ASP A 4 -15.92 -22.24 -2.02
C ASP A 4 -15.72 -20.75 -2.36
N GLU A 5 -16.71 -20.09 -2.96
CA GLU A 5 -16.65 -18.65 -3.27
C GLU A 5 -16.72 -17.81 -1.99
N ASP A 6 -17.59 -18.20 -1.05
CA ASP A 6 -17.76 -17.50 0.22
C ASP A 6 -16.47 -17.57 1.07
N GLN A 7 -15.82 -18.74 1.09
CA GLN A 7 -14.54 -18.92 1.78
C GLN A 7 -13.43 -18.07 1.15
N PHE A 8 -13.32 -18.06 -0.19
CA PHE A 8 -12.34 -17.25 -0.91
C PHE A 8 -12.52 -15.75 -0.64
N MET A 9 -13.76 -15.27 -0.64
CA MET A 9 -14.09 -13.87 -0.35
C MET A 9 -13.72 -13.50 1.08
N PHE A 10 -14.05 -14.35 2.06
CA PHE A 10 -13.72 -14.11 3.46
C PHE A 10 -12.20 -14.02 3.69
N GLU A 11 -11.43 -14.94 3.11
CA GLU A 11 -9.98 -14.93 3.22
C GLU A 11 -9.35 -13.67 2.61
N ASN A 12 -9.85 -13.22 1.46
CA ASN A 12 -9.35 -12.00 0.83
C ASN A 12 -9.75 -10.76 1.60
N PHE A 13 -10.97 -10.70 2.13
CA PHE A 13 -11.40 -9.62 3.00
C PHE A 13 -10.46 -9.48 4.19
N LYS A 14 -10.20 -10.60 4.90
CA LYS A 14 -9.26 -10.64 6.03
C LYS A 14 -7.85 -10.18 5.64
N LYS A 15 -7.33 -10.63 4.49
CA LYS A 15 -6.01 -10.19 3.99
C LYS A 15 -5.94 -8.67 3.77
N VAL A 16 -7.02 -8.08 3.30
CA VAL A 16 -7.09 -6.63 3.03
C VAL A 16 -7.27 -5.82 4.32
N THR A 17 -8.10 -6.28 5.26
CA THR A 17 -8.49 -5.49 6.43
C THR A 17 -7.61 -5.72 7.66
N GLU A 18 -7.16 -6.95 7.89
CA GLU A 18 -6.52 -7.36 9.15
C GLU A 18 -5.06 -7.77 8.98
N THR A 19 -4.71 -8.37 7.85
CA THR A 19 -3.35 -8.90 7.67
C THR A 19 -2.39 -7.83 7.17
N ASP A 20 -1.23 -7.72 7.81
CA ASP A 20 -0.13 -6.88 7.34
C ASP A 20 0.34 -7.27 5.94
N PRO A 21 0.72 -6.29 5.09
CA PRO A 21 1.22 -6.59 3.77
C PRO A 21 2.52 -7.39 3.85
N LYS A 22 2.71 -8.32 2.90
CA LYS A 22 3.96 -9.05 2.75
C LYS A 22 5.11 -8.07 2.47
N PRO A 23 6.35 -8.39 2.90
CA PRO A 23 7.50 -7.55 2.60
C PRO A 23 7.70 -7.41 1.09
N LEU A 24 8.00 -6.19 0.67
CA LEU A 24 8.28 -5.88 -0.73
C LEU A 24 9.69 -6.38 -1.13
N PRO A 25 9.88 -6.83 -2.39
CA PRO A 25 11.17 -7.34 -2.86
C PRO A 25 12.33 -6.36 -2.64
N LEU A 26 13.49 -6.88 -2.26
CA LEU A 26 14.65 -6.06 -1.86
C LEU A 26 15.30 -5.29 -3.02
N HIS A 27 15.05 -5.68 -4.28
CA HIS A 27 15.61 -4.98 -5.44
C HIS A 27 14.96 -3.63 -5.71
N TYR A 28 13.84 -3.30 -5.05
CA TYR A 28 13.26 -1.97 -5.11
C TYR A 28 13.91 -1.03 -4.08
N PRO A 29 14.09 0.26 -4.44
CA PRO A 29 14.62 1.26 -3.51
C PRO A 29 13.86 1.29 -2.19
N GLU A 30 14.58 1.50 -1.10
CA GLU A 30 13.98 1.56 0.23
C GLU A 30 12.93 2.67 0.35
N SER A 31 13.18 3.85 -0.24
CA SER A 31 12.22 4.97 -0.25
C SER A 31 10.88 4.57 -0.87
N MET A 32 10.90 3.85 -1.99
CA MET A 32 9.70 3.34 -2.65
C MET A 32 8.97 2.32 -1.77
N ARG A 33 9.70 1.37 -1.18
CA ARG A 33 9.10 0.34 -0.32
C ARG A 33 8.43 0.97 0.90
N ASN A 34 9.12 1.92 1.55
CA ASN A 34 8.61 2.65 2.70
C ASN A 34 7.37 3.48 2.34
N LEU A 35 7.36 4.14 1.17
CA LEU A 35 6.19 4.88 0.69
C LEU A 35 4.98 3.96 0.53
N ILE A 36 5.14 2.83 -0.18
CA ILE A 36 4.05 1.87 -0.41
C ILE A 36 3.52 1.31 0.92
N LEU A 37 4.40 0.92 1.84
CA LEU A 37 3.97 0.41 3.16
C LEU A 37 3.16 1.46 3.94
N ARG A 38 3.53 2.75 3.88
CA ARG A 38 2.75 3.85 4.47
C ARG A 38 1.39 4.06 3.81
N MET A 39 1.25 3.73 2.52
CA MET A 39 -0.04 3.75 1.81
C MET A 39 -0.94 2.56 2.17
N LEU A 40 -0.35 1.43 2.57
CA LEU A 40 -1.07 0.20 2.93
C LEU A 40 -1.44 0.09 4.42
N VAL A 41 -1.17 1.13 5.21
CA VAL A 41 -1.60 1.22 6.61
C VAL A 41 -3.11 1.04 6.71
N LYS A 42 -3.53 0.12 7.58
CA LYS A 42 -4.93 -0.30 7.72
C LYS A 42 -5.80 0.80 8.29
N ASP A 43 -5.36 1.46 9.37
CA ASP A 43 -6.07 2.63 9.92
C ASP A 43 -5.99 3.80 8.92
N PRO A 44 -7.10 4.21 8.30
CA PRO A 44 -7.09 5.29 7.31
C PRO A 44 -6.66 6.64 7.91
N ARG A 45 -6.79 6.84 9.22
CA ARG A 45 -6.35 8.08 9.91
C ARG A 45 -4.83 8.15 10.06
N GLN A 46 -4.16 7.00 10.03
CA GLN A 46 -2.70 6.89 10.09
C GLN A 46 -2.05 6.74 8.71
N ARG A 47 -2.86 6.50 7.67
CA ARG A 47 -2.40 6.36 6.29
C ARG A 47 -1.86 7.68 5.78
N ILE A 48 -0.74 7.61 5.05
CA ILE A 48 -0.12 8.79 4.43
C ILE A 48 -1.12 9.56 3.56
N THR A 49 -1.09 10.90 3.64
CA THR A 49 -1.97 11.75 2.85
C THR A 49 -1.41 12.02 1.46
N ILE A 50 -2.25 12.42 0.51
CA ILE A 50 -1.78 12.84 -0.82
C ILE A 50 -0.81 14.02 -0.75
N LYS A 51 -1.00 14.94 0.19
CA LYS A 51 -0.11 16.09 0.37
C LYS A 51 1.29 15.64 0.75
N ASP A 52 1.38 14.67 1.67
CA ASP A 52 2.66 14.09 2.10
C ASP A 52 3.32 13.24 0.99
N ILE A 53 2.53 12.47 0.25
CA ILE A 53 3.03 11.71 -0.93
C ILE A 53 3.69 12.68 -1.91
N MET A 54 3.05 13.81 -2.20
CA MET A 54 3.56 14.82 -3.14
C MET A 54 4.85 15.51 -2.65
N GLN A 55 5.22 15.39 -1.37
CA GLN A 55 6.50 15.86 -0.85
C GLN A 55 7.66 14.86 -1.06
N THR A 56 7.40 13.67 -1.62
CA THR A 56 8.43 12.66 -1.85
C THR A 56 9.39 13.13 -2.95
N PRO A 57 10.72 13.17 -2.72
CA PRO A 57 11.68 13.73 -3.67
C PRO A 57 11.58 13.14 -5.08
N GLU A 58 11.42 11.82 -5.19
CA GLU A 58 11.30 11.10 -6.46
C GLU A 58 10.02 11.46 -7.21
N ILE A 59 8.93 11.79 -6.50
CA ILE A 59 7.67 12.23 -7.10
C ILE A 59 7.80 13.66 -7.58
N ILE A 60 8.34 14.57 -6.76
CA ILE A 60 8.60 15.97 -7.14
C ILE A 60 9.48 16.02 -8.40
N ALA A 61 10.59 15.27 -8.40
CA ALA A 61 11.51 15.21 -9.52
C ALA A 61 10.85 14.67 -10.81
N ASN A 62 9.89 13.76 -10.71
CA ASN A 62 9.14 13.29 -11.89
C ASN A 62 8.08 14.28 -12.36
N LEU A 63 7.42 15.01 -11.45
CA LEU A 63 6.45 16.04 -11.80
C LEU A 63 7.12 17.26 -12.44
N ALA A 64 8.34 17.61 -12.03
CA ALA A 64 9.11 18.72 -12.59
C ALA A 64 9.65 18.46 -14.02
N LYS A 65 9.59 17.21 -14.51
CA LYS A 65 9.98 16.84 -15.88
C LYS A 65 8.87 17.05 -16.92
N LYS A 66 7.65 17.37 -16.47
CA LYS A 66 6.52 17.74 -17.33
C LYS A 66 6.49 19.24 -17.56
#